data_AF-A0A1D9DXZ6-F1
#
_entry.id   AF-A0A1D9DXZ6-F1
#
_cell.length_a   1.000
_cell.length_b   1.000
_cell.length_c   1.000
_cell.angle_alpha   90.00
_cell.angle_beta   90.00
_cell.angle_gamma   90.00
#
_symmetry.space_group_name_H-M   'P 1'
#
loop_
_entity.id
_entity.type
_entity.pdbx_description
1 polymer ?
#
loop_
_entity_poly.entity_id
_entity_poly.type
_entity_poly.pdbx_seq_one_letter_code
_entity_poly.pdbx_strand_id
1 'polypeptide(L)'
;MASRFLKTISTAISISIGLTACVVPSVNGATELPQPLPTPAVATELASFYSQTIDWQLCPDPDALQDLQVYCGSFETPADWDSPEDGSLRLAAALVPAKASNPIGSIIFNPGGPGSAAVDWLVGSPDYVGTEELRTNFNIATIDPRGVGQSEPKIDCLTDQETDDYLYGQSNFAIGTPEERADSRKSLGFFAQSCLEHTGPNLEFVDTVSAAKDLDLFRSLIGDEKINYLGFSYGTMLGVTYADLYPQRVGRMVLDGAINPKRTDSQQQLGQVTGFDQALRSYLADCLAGQDCPFSGTVDQAMSRIAKFLRGLETKPLPTDDGRQLTVWSAVTGLIMPLYGKDWWPSLSEAFFAAFEGNGSVLIGLADLYNDRESGKTPKYSSNILEANIAISCLDARSPADDEAMAKQNEAVLAASKVFGRYWLDGALTCEQWPFPLRAHQGDYRADGAETILVVGTTRDPATPYQQAVELAKLISNARLLTFEGDGHTAYGRTSDCVDSHVDDFFIRDMVPTEDLTCQN
;
A
#
# COMPACT_ATOMS: atom_id res chain seq x y z
N MET A 1 10.96 -26.68 39.33
CA MET A 1 10.06 -27.65 40.01
C MET A 1 8.95 -27.99 39.02
N ALA A 2 8.67 -29.20 38.54
CA ALA A 2 9.21 -30.56 38.61
C ALA A 2 8.85 -31.19 37.25
N SER A 3 9.80 -31.63 36.42
CA SER A 3 10.19 -33.05 36.18
C SER A 3 9.06 -34.09 36.24
N ARG A 4 8.95 -34.93 35.20
CA ARG A 4 8.68 -36.40 35.14
C ARG A 4 8.20 -36.76 33.71
N PHE A 5 8.60 -37.81 32.97
CA PHE A 5 9.58 -38.91 33.08
C PHE A 5 9.77 -39.50 31.67
N LEU A 6 11.01 -39.83 31.28
CA LEU A 6 11.28 -40.81 30.21
C LEU A 6 11.08 -42.24 30.74
N LYS A 7 10.59 -43.15 29.88
CA LYS A 7 10.94 -44.58 29.93
C LYS A 7 10.76 -45.24 28.55
N THR A 8 11.88 -45.66 27.97
CA THR A 8 12.04 -46.66 26.91
C THR A 8 11.72 -48.07 27.45
N ILE A 9 11.25 -48.97 26.58
CA ILE A 9 11.71 -50.38 26.44
C ILE A 9 11.09 -50.96 25.14
N SER A 10 11.96 -51.47 24.27
CA SER A 10 11.65 -52.22 23.07
C SER A 10 11.15 -53.64 23.40
N THR A 11 10.23 -54.18 22.61
CA THR A 11 10.08 -55.63 22.46
C THR A 11 9.75 -55.96 21.01
N ALA A 12 10.69 -56.65 20.36
CA ALA A 12 10.54 -57.17 19.01
C ALA A 12 9.67 -58.43 19.04
N ILE A 13 8.63 -58.45 18.22
CA ILE A 13 7.90 -59.67 17.84
C ILE A 13 7.84 -59.70 16.32
N SER A 14 8.66 -60.57 15.73
CA SER A 14 8.64 -60.91 14.31
C SER A 14 7.43 -61.81 14.04
N ILE A 15 6.46 -61.32 13.27
CA ILE A 15 5.42 -62.15 12.65
C ILE A 15 5.47 -61.89 11.15
N SER A 16 5.99 -62.88 10.43
CA SER A 16 6.00 -62.96 8.98
C SER A 16 4.65 -63.49 8.51
N ILE A 17 3.79 -62.65 7.92
CA ILE A 17 2.58 -63.09 7.20
C ILE A 17 2.44 -62.29 5.90
N GLY A 18 2.64 -63.01 4.79
CA GLY A 18 1.91 -62.92 3.52
C GLY A 18 1.74 -61.55 2.85
N LEU A 19 2.60 -61.30 1.84
CA LEU A 19 2.35 -60.34 0.76
C LEU A 19 0.95 -60.54 0.14
N THR A 20 0.06 -59.59 0.38
CA THR A 20 -1.01 -59.21 -0.55
C THR A 20 -0.94 -57.70 -0.69
N ALA A 21 -0.44 -57.24 -1.84
CA ALA A 21 -0.36 -55.84 -2.18
C ALA A 21 -1.78 -55.29 -2.40
N CYS A 22 -2.40 -54.78 -1.34
CA CYS A 22 -3.43 -53.75 -1.49
C CYS A 22 -2.69 -52.43 -1.71
N VAL A 23 -2.62 -52.01 -2.98
CA VAL A 23 -2.25 -50.64 -3.34
C VAL A 23 -3.35 -49.75 -2.75
N VAL A 24 -3.06 -49.12 -1.62
CA VAL A 24 -3.83 -47.97 -1.16
C VAL A 24 -3.42 -46.82 -2.09
N PRO A 25 -4.34 -46.18 -2.81
CA PRO A 25 -3.98 -44.99 -3.57
C PRO A 25 -3.57 -43.92 -2.56
N SER A 26 -2.30 -43.53 -2.58
CA SER A 26 -1.87 -42.28 -1.96
C SER A 26 -2.59 -41.16 -2.72
N VAL A 27 -3.61 -40.58 -2.10
CA VAL A 27 -4.20 -39.33 -2.56
C VAL A 27 -3.21 -38.22 -2.17
N ASN A 28 -2.13 -38.09 -2.95
CA ASN A 28 -1.38 -36.84 -2.98
C ASN A 28 -2.26 -35.85 -3.75
N GLY A 29 -3.12 -35.12 -3.03
CA GLY A 29 -3.70 -33.89 -3.54
C GLY A 29 -2.59 -32.85 -3.65
N ALA A 30 -1.76 -32.95 -4.69
CA ALA A 30 -0.92 -31.85 -5.08
C ALA A 30 -1.86 -30.77 -5.63
N THR A 31 -1.98 -29.66 -4.91
CA THR A 31 -2.62 -28.46 -5.43
C THR A 31 -1.88 -28.08 -6.70
N GLU A 32 -2.54 -28.22 -7.86
CA GLU A 32 -1.92 -27.96 -9.15
C GLU A 32 -1.84 -26.44 -9.32
N LEU A 33 -0.61 -25.91 -9.26
CA LEU A 33 -0.37 -24.47 -9.41
C LEU A 33 -0.70 -24.02 -10.83
N PRO A 34 -1.19 -22.78 -11.01
CA PRO A 34 -1.52 -22.24 -12.33
C PRO A 34 -0.35 -22.38 -13.33
N GLN A 35 -0.67 -22.74 -14.57
CA GLN A 35 0.30 -22.97 -15.65
C GLN A 35 0.11 -21.95 -16.78
N PRO A 36 1.17 -21.47 -17.45
CA PRO A 36 1.05 -20.48 -18.53
C PRO A 36 0.11 -20.91 -19.68
N LEU A 37 -0.68 -19.98 -20.21
CA LEU A 37 -1.44 -20.16 -21.44
C LEU A 37 -0.65 -19.69 -22.67
N PRO A 38 -0.89 -20.25 -23.88
CA PRO A 38 -0.30 -19.72 -25.11
C PRO A 38 -0.80 -18.29 -25.40
N THR A 39 0.07 -17.29 -25.31
CA THR A 39 -0.27 -15.87 -25.55
C THR A 39 -0.37 -15.57 -27.07
N PRO A 40 -1.32 -14.73 -27.54
CA PRO A 40 -1.30 -14.19 -28.90
C PRO A 40 0.03 -13.47 -29.20
N ALA A 41 0.40 -13.34 -30.49
CA ALA A 41 1.71 -12.86 -30.98
C ALA A 41 2.35 -11.73 -30.15
N VAL A 42 3.11 -12.13 -29.13
CA VAL A 42 4.03 -11.28 -28.37
C VAL A 42 5.13 -10.85 -29.35
N ALA A 43 5.57 -9.60 -29.24
CA ALA A 43 6.67 -9.11 -30.06
C ALA A 43 7.91 -9.99 -29.85
N THR A 44 8.71 -10.20 -30.90
CA THR A 44 9.79 -11.22 -30.88
C THR A 44 10.79 -10.95 -29.75
N GLU A 45 11.10 -9.68 -29.54
CA GLU A 45 11.98 -9.15 -28.49
C GLU A 45 11.45 -9.38 -27.06
N LEU A 46 10.15 -9.64 -26.89
CA LEU A 46 9.52 -9.93 -25.59
C LEU A 46 9.28 -11.43 -25.38
N ALA A 47 9.49 -12.27 -26.41
CA ALA A 47 9.08 -13.67 -26.38
C ALA A 47 9.76 -14.47 -25.26
N SER A 48 11.03 -14.17 -24.96
CA SER A 48 11.77 -14.80 -23.85
C SER A 48 11.07 -14.56 -22.52
N PHE A 49 10.68 -13.31 -22.23
CA PHE A 49 10.02 -12.93 -20.98
C PHE A 49 8.67 -13.63 -20.81
N TYR A 50 7.84 -13.72 -21.86
CA TYR A 50 6.51 -14.33 -21.78
C TYR A 50 6.53 -15.87 -21.77
N SER A 51 7.66 -16.50 -22.12
CA SER A 51 7.81 -17.96 -22.15
C SER A 51 8.39 -18.57 -20.86
N GLN A 52 8.67 -17.73 -19.86
CA GLN A 52 9.20 -18.15 -18.57
C GLN A 52 8.21 -19.01 -17.78
N THR A 53 8.74 -19.74 -16.80
CA THR A 53 7.94 -20.42 -15.78
C THR A 53 8.43 -19.96 -14.42
N ILE A 54 7.51 -19.61 -13.52
CA ILE A 54 7.86 -19.24 -12.15
C ILE A 54 8.12 -20.53 -11.35
N ASP A 55 9.31 -20.63 -10.76
CA ASP A 55 9.65 -21.70 -9.82
C ASP A 55 9.08 -21.37 -8.43
N TRP A 56 7.85 -21.81 -8.19
CA TRP A 56 7.13 -21.59 -6.93
C TRP A 56 7.65 -22.50 -5.82
N GLN A 57 8.06 -21.91 -4.71
CA GLN A 57 8.52 -22.60 -3.51
C GLN A 57 7.72 -22.13 -2.30
N LEU A 58 7.55 -22.96 -1.27
CA LEU A 58 6.92 -22.49 -0.02
C LEU A 58 7.72 -21.32 0.55
N CYS A 59 7.03 -20.21 0.87
CA CYS A 59 7.66 -19.07 1.51
C CYS A 59 8.18 -19.48 2.89
N PRO A 60 9.36 -18.97 3.31
CA PRO A 60 9.84 -19.16 4.66
C PRO A 60 8.96 -18.33 5.62
N ASP A 61 8.06 -19.00 6.33
CA ASP A 61 7.11 -18.35 7.24
C ASP A 61 7.30 -18.87 8.68
N PRO A 62 7.68 -18.01 9.64
CA PRO A 62 7.84 -18.40 11.04
C PRO A 62 6.52 -18.66 11.78
N ASP A 63 5.39 -18.14 11.29
CA ASP A 63 4.08 -18.13 11.96
C ASP A 63 2.94 -18.66 11.06
N ALA A 64 3.27 -19.36 9.98
CA ALA A 64 2.34 -19.86 8.96
C ALA A 64 1.01 -20.30 9.55
N LEU A 65 -0.05 -19.58 9.16
CA LEU A 65 -1.42 -20.02 9.38
C LEU A 65 -1.53 -21.41 8.75
N GLN A 66 -1.72 -22.44 9.60
CA GLN A 66 -1.60 -23.85 9.19
C GLN A 66 -2.49 -24.20 7.99
N ASP A 67 -3.54 -23.42 7.76
CA ASP A 67 -4.55 -23.63 6.73
C ASP A 67 -4.36 -22.78 5.45
N LEU A 68 -3.39 -21.85 5.40
CA LEU A 68 -3.08 -21.04 4.22
C LEU A 68 -1.58 -21.13 3.90
N GLN A 69 -1.25 -21.85 2.83
CA GLN A 69 0.13 -21.95 2.35
C GLN A 69 0.41 -20.83 1.35
N VAL A 70 1.48 -20.09 1.60
CA VAL A 70 1.99 -19.06 0.69
C VAL A 70 3.18 -19.61 -0.08
N TYR A 71 3.16 -19.47 -1.40
CA TYR A 71 4.24 -19.82 -2.31
C TYR A 71 4.90 -18.55 -2.84
N CYS A 72 6.23 -18.52 -2.82
CA CYS A 72 7.06 -17.41 -3.29
C CYS A 72 7.81 -17.83 -4.56
N GLY A 73 8.02 -16.88 -5.46
CA GLY A 73 8.75 -17.08 -6.70
C GLY A 73 9.28 -15.76 -7.25
N SER A 74 9.91 -15.83 -8.42
CA SER A 74 10.33 -14.63 -9.15
C SER A 74 10.31 -14.85 -10.66
N PHE A 75 10.27 -13.77 -11.43
CA PHE A 75 10.35 -13.78 -12.89
C PHE A 75 11.12 -12.56 -13.39
N GLU A 76 11.69 -12.66 -14.60
CA GLU A 76 12.37 -11.53 -15.24
C GLU A 76 11.39 -10.67 -16.02
N THR A 77 11.60 -9.36 -16.03
CA THR A 77 10.90 -8.37 -16.87
C THR A 77 11.92 -7.46 -17.55
N PRO A 78 11.63 -6.83 -18.70
CA PRO A 78 12.46 -5.75 -19.22
C PRO A 78 12.72 -4.65 -18.18
N ALA A 79 13.98 -4.22 -18.06
CA ALA A 79 14.30 -3.04 -17.27
C ALA A 79 13.65 -1.78 -17.86
N ASP A 80 13.88 -1.56 -19.15
CA ASP A 80 13.17 -0.59 -19.99
C ASP A 80 12.25 -1.33 -20.97
N TRP A 81 10.94 -1.11 -20.85
CA TRP A 81 9.96 -1.70 -21.75
C TRP A 81 10.02 -1.16 -23.18
N ASP A 82 10.63 0.00 -23.40
CA ASP A 82 10.85 0.54 -24.74
C ASP A 82 12.14 -0.01 -25.38
N SER A 83 13.03 -0.63 -24.58
CA SER A 83 14.30 -1.22 -25.01
C SER A 83 14.56 -2.60 -24.35
N PRO A 84 13.76 -3.65 -24.66
CA PRO A 84 13.77 -4.91 -23.90
C PRO A 84 15.08 -5.73 -23.93
N GLU A 85 15.98 -5.45 -24.87
CA GLU A 85 17.28 -6.11 -25.02
C GLU A 85 18.38 -5.49 -24.13
N ASP A 86 18.14 -4.31 -23.55
CA ASP A 86 19.18 -3.55 -22.82
C ASP A 86 19.37 -4.04 -21.37
N GLY A 87 18.48 -4.90 -20.88
CA GLY A 87 18.58 -5.49 -19.55
C GLY A 87 17.26 -6.02 -19.03
N SER A 88 17.34 -6.77 -17.94
CA SER A 88 16.19 -7.31 -17.22
C SER A 88 16.26 -6.96 -15.74
N LEU A 89 15.09 -6.98 -15.10
CA LEU A 89 14.91 -6.89 -13.67
C LEU A 89 14.19 -8.15 -13.20
N ARG A 90 14.64 -8.68 -12.07
CA ARG A 90 13.95 -9.78 -11.41
C ARG A 90 12.89 -9.23 -10.45
N LEU A 91 11.64 -9.61 -10.66
CA LEU A 91 10.52 -9.24 -9.77
C LEU A 91 10.11 -10.40 -8.88
N ALA A 92 9.83 -10.10 -7.61
CA ALA A 92 9.33 -11.06 -6.64
C ALA A 92 7.80 -11.20 -6.74
N ALA A 93 7.32 -12.43 -6.53
CA ALA A 93 5.91 -12.76 -6.57
C ALA A 93 5.54 -13.71 -5.43
N ALA A 94 4.29 -13.65 -5.00
CA ALA A 94 3.70 -14.60 -4.06
C ALA A 94 2.32 -15.07 -4.51
N LEU A 95 1.93 -16.27 -4.08
CA LEU A 95 0.70 -16.95 -4.44
C LEU A 95 0.15 -17.74 -3.26
N VAL A 96 -1.10 -17.49 -2.90
CA VAL A 96 -1.91 -18.33 -2.01
C VAL A 96 -2.91 -19.11 -2.88
N PRO A 97 -2.78 -20.44 -2.99
CA PRO A 97 -3.72 -21.24 -3.74
C PRO A 97 -5.12 -21.19 -3.11
N ALA A 98 -6.15 -21.25 -3.96
CA ALA A 98 -7.53 -21.36 -3.50
C ALA A 98 -7.75 -22.66 -2.71
N LYS A 99 -8.72 -22.66 -1.79
CA LYS A 99 -9.16 -23.89 -1.11
C LYS A 99 -9.89 -24.85 -2.07
N ALA A 100 -10.58 -24.33 -3.08
CA ALA A 100 -11.28 -25.15 -4.06
C ALA A 100 -10.29 -25.87 -5.00
N SER A 101 -10.59 -27.13 -5.35
CA SER A 101 -9.76 -27.93 -6.27
C SER A 101 -9.79 -27.43 -7.72
N ASN A 102 -10.74 -26.56 -8.06
CA ASN A 102 -10.86 -25.94 -9.38
C ASN A 102 -11.20 -24.46 -9.18
N PRO A 103 -10.19 -23.61 -8.91
CA PRO A 103 -10.39 -22.17 -8.74
C PRO A 103 -10.96 -21.52 -10.01
N ILE A 104 -11.66 -20.40 -9.83
CA ILE A 104 -12.19 -19.59 -10.94
C ILE A 104 -11.05 -18.96 -11.75
N GLY A 105 -9.96 -18.60 -11.08
CA GLY A 105 -8.76 -18.01 -11.65
C GLY A 105 -7.87 -17.48 -10.52
N SER A 106 -7.00 -16.53 -10.85
CA SER A 106 -6.22 -15.78 -9.85
C SER A 106 -6.68 -14.33 -9.76
N ILE A 107 -6.65 -13.77 -8.55
CA ILE A 107 -6.77 -12.33 -8.30
C ILE A 107 -5.37 -11.80 -8.02
N ILE A 108 -4.92 -10.85 -8.84
CA ILE A 108 -3.70 -10.11 -8.59
C ILE A 108 -4.03 -8.96 -7.63
N PHE A 109 -3.46 -9.01 -6.44
CA PHE A 109 -3.65 -8.06 -5.36
C PHE A 109 -2.54 -7.00 -5.35
N ASN A 110 -2.88 -5.75 -5.02
CA ASN A 110 -1.91 -4.71 -4.69
C ASN A 110 -2.40 -3.82 -3.53
N PRO A 111 -1.63 -3.69 -2.43
CA PRO A 111 -2.02 -2.92 -1.25
C PRO A 111 -1.89 -1.40 -1.44
N GLY A 112 -1.19 -0.94 -2.47
CA GLY A 112 -0.92 0.46 -2.71
C GLY A 112 0.41 0.95 -2.12
N GLY A 113 0.37 2.08 -1.40
CA GLY A 113 1.54 2.88 -1.04
C GLY A 113 1.60 4.16 -1.88
N PRO A 114 2.32 4.22 -3.02
CA PRO A 114 3.21 3.20 -3.59
C PRO A 114 4.37 2.82 -2.65
N GLY A 115 5.00 1.68 -2.89
CA GLY A 115 6.15 1.21 -2.10
C GLY A 115 5.85 0.14 -1.04
N SER A 116 4.58 -0.25 -0.86
CA SER A 116 4.26 -1.37 0.04
C SER A 116 4.68 -2.70 -0.60
N ALA A 117 5.50 -3.48 0.11
CA ALA A 117 5.93 -4.81 -0.30
C ALA A 117 4.75 -5.81 -0.21
N ALA A 118 4.10 -6.04 -1.35
CA ALA A 118 2.88 -6.83 -1.43
C ALA A 118 3.14 -8.32 -1.19
N VAL A 119 4.34 -8.81 -1.52
CA VAL A 119 4.80 -10.18 -1.20
C VAL A 119 4.89 -10.36 0.32
N ASP A 120 5.59 -9.46 1.02
CA ASP A 120 5.73 -9.53 2.48
C ASP A 120 4.37 -9.41 3.18
N TRP A 121 3.47 -8.58 2.63
CA TRP A 121 2.11 -8.44 3.13
C TRP A 121 1.29 -9.75 2.99
N LEU A 122 1.36 -10.39 1.82
CA LEU A 122 0.67 -11.66 1.59
C LEU A 122 1.26 -12.82 2.40
N VAL A 123 2.57 -12.82 2.64
CA VAL A 123 3.24 -13.79 3.52
C VAL A 123 2.85 -13.59 4.98
N GLY A 124 2.87 -12.35 5.47
CA GLY A 124 2.62 -12.05 6.88
C GLY A 124 1.14 -12.06 7.28
N SER A 125 0.20 -11.88 6.34
CA SER A 125 -1.24 -11.80 6.65
C SER A 125 -2.12 -12.31 5.50
N PRO A 126 -1.96 -13.58 5.07
CA PRO A 126 -2.68 -14.12 3.90
C PRO A 126 -4.20 -14.18 4.09
N ASP A 127 -4.68 -14.22 5.33
CA ASP A 127 -6.11 -14.21 5.68
C ASP A 127 -6.77 -12.84 5.63
N TYR A 128 -5.97 -11.77 5.61
CA TYR A 128 -6.45 -10.39 5.54
C TYR A 128 -6.74 -9.93 4.10
N VAL A 129 -6.34 -10.72 3.09
CA VAL A 129 -6.60 -10.41 1.68
C VAL A 129 -7.96 -10.95 1.25
N GLY A 130 -8.96 -10.06 1.20
CA GLY A 130 -10.35 -10.38 0.85
C GLY A 130 -11.08 -11.20 1.91
N THR A 131 -12.22 -11.79 1.55
CA THR A 131 -12.98 -12.66 2.46
C THR A 131 -12.53 -14.13 2.36
N GLU A 132 -12.96 -14.95 3.33
CA GLU A 132 -12.78 -16.40 3.23
C GLU A 132 -13.49 -16.99 2.00
N GLU A 133 -14.64 -16.45 1.61
CA GLU A 133 -15.37 -16.89 0.41
C GLU A 133 -14.55 -16.61 -0.85
N LEU A 134 -13.91 -15.44 -0.94
CA LEU A 134 -13.02 -15.09 -2.04
C LEU A 134 -11.83 -16.05 -2.12
N ARG A 135 -11.09 -16.25 -1.02
CA ARG A 135 -9.93 -17.16 -0.95
C ARG A 135 -10.28 -18.63 -1.15
N THR A 136 -11.56 -18.99 -0.99
CA THR A 136 -12.03 -20.34 -1.32
C THR A 136 -12.10 -20.54 -2.84
N ASN A 137 -12.46 -19.50 -3.60
CA ASN A 137 -12.78 -19.61 -5.03
C ASN A 137 -11.66 -19.09 -5.96
N PHE A 138 -10.77 -18.22 -5.48
CA PHE A 138 -9.67 -17.66 -6.24
C PHE A 138 -8.32 -17.96 -5.60
N ASN A 139 -7.31 -18.15 -6.44
CA ASN A 139 -5.94 -17.99 -5.98
C ASN A 139 -5.70 -16.50 -5.73
N ILE A 140 -4.97 -16.15 -4.68
CA ILE A 140 -4.53 -14.78 -4.45
C ILE A 140 -3.07 -14.69 -4.85
N ALA A 141 -2.78 -13.92 -5.89
CA ALA A 141 -1.44 -13.71 -6.40
C ALA A 141 -1.02 -12.25 -6.19
N THR A 142 0.28 -11.99 -6.09
CA THR A 142 0.81 -10.65 -6.00
C THR A 142 2.21 -10.57 -6.58
N ILE A 143 2.60 -9.36 -6.97
CA ILE A 143 3.99 -9.02 -7.28
C ILE A 143 4.40 -7.84 -6.42
N ASP A 144 5.65 -7.83 -5.96
CA ASP A 144 6.28 -6.58 -5.54
C ASP A 144 6.56 -5.77 -6.82
N PRO A 145 6.00 -4.56 -6.99
CA PRO A 145 6.35 -3.74 -8.14
C PRO A 145 7.86 -3.50 -8.21
N ARG A 146 8.39 -3.30 -9.41
CA ARG A 146 9.78 -2.86 -9.63
C ARG A 146 10.19 -1.78 -8.64
N GLY A 147 11.33 -1.94 -7.98
CA GLY A 147 11.77 -1.01 -6.94
C GLY A 147 11.35 -1.33 -5.50
N VAL A 148 10.36 -2.19 -5.30
CA VAL A 148 9.71 -2.41 -4.01
C VAL A 148 10.12 -3.75 -3.41
N GLY A 149 10.34 -3.78 -2.08
CA GLY A 149 10.52 -5.02 -1.35
C GLY A 149 11.69 -5.86 -1.87
N GLN A 150 11.37 -7.03 -2.44
CA GLN A 150 12.36 -7.97 -2.96
C GLN A 150 12.59 -7.86 -4.48
N SER A 151 11.88 -6.96 -5.16
CA SER A 151 11.99 -6.72 -6.60
C SER A 151 13.13 -5.77 -6.96
N GLU A 152 13.73 -6.01 -8.14
CA GLU A 152 14.79 -5.18 -8.68
C GLU A 152 14.25 -3.94 -9.44
N PRO A 153 15.04 -2.86 -9.56
CA PRO A 153 16.26 -2.62 -8.79
C PRO A 153 15.89 -2.38 -7.32
N LYS A 154 16.63 -2.94 -6.36
CA LYS A 154 16.30 -2.68 -4.95
C LYS A 154 16.58 -1.21 -4.64
N ILE A 155 15.53 -0.41 -4.49
CA ILE A 155 15.70 1.01 -4.19
C ILE A 155 16.28 1.12 -2.79
N ASP A 156 17.44 1.75 -2.73
CA ASP A 156 18.18 2.09 -1.53
C ASP A 156 18.66 3.53 -1.69
N CYS A 157 18.46 4.35 -0.66
CA CYS A 157 18.77 5.78 -0.68
C CYS A 157 19.57 6.18 0.55
N LEU A 158 19.02 5.95 1.73
CA LEU A 158 19.58 6.40 3.00
C LEU A 158 19.94 5.20 3.88
N THR A 159 20.97 5.35 4.71
CA THR A 159 21.20 4.39 5.80
C THR A 159 20.10 4.49 6.85
N ASP A 160 19.90 3.44 7.66
CA ASP A 160 18.91 3.44 8.75
C ASP A 160 19.02 4.68 9.66
N GLN A 161 20.23 5.19 9.93
CA GLN A 161 20.43 6.40 10.73
C GLN A 161 20.04 7.68 9.98
N GLU A 162 20.38 7.78 8.70
CA GLU A 162 20.00 8.93 7.87
C GLU A 162 18.49 8.99 7.65
N THR A 163 17.81 7.84 7.53
CA THR A 163 16.35 7.76 7.49
C THR A 163 15.72 8.24 8.81
N ASP A 164 16.31 7.90 9.96
CA ASP A 164 15.87 8.42 11.26
C ASP A 164 16.02 9.93 11.35
N ASP A 165 17.16 10.46 10.91
CA ASP A 165 17.42 11.91 10.87
C ASP A 165 16.45 12.62 9.91
N TYR A 166 16.10 11.99 8.79
CA TYR A 166 15.15 12.51 7.80
C TYR A 166 13.71 12.55 8.33
N LEU A 167 13.22 11.46 8.94
CA LEU A 167 11.83 11.32 9.38
C LEU A 167 11.54 11.92 10.76
N TYR A 168 12.48 11.81 11.68
CA TYR A 168 12.29 12.19 13.10
C TYR A 168 13.09 13.44 13.49
N GLY A 169 14.10 13.81 12.69
CA GLY A 169 14.90 15.01 12.92
C GLY A 169 14.10 16.31 12.83
N GLN A 170 14.71 17.40 13.25
CA GLN A 170 14.07 18.72 13.23
C GLN A 170 15.08 19.79 12.83
N SER A 171 14.71 20.61 11.84
CA SER A 171 15.50 21.76 11.43
C SER A 171 15.61 22.80 12.56
N ASN A 172 16.71 23.54 12.58
CA ASN A 172 16.92 24.66 13.51
C ASN A 172 16.21 25.95 13.05
N PHE A 173 15.62 25.95 11.85
CA PHE A 173 14.89 27.08 11.30
C PHE A 173 13.39 26.95 11.58
N ALA A 174 12.69 28.08 11.64
CA ALA A 174 11.26 28.08 11.89
C ALA A 174 10.50 27.60 10.64
N ILE A 175 9.53 26.69 10.81
CA ILE A 175 8.75 26.12 9.71
C ILE A 175 8.08 27.22 8.87
N GLY A 176 8.24 27.12 7.55
CA GLY A 176 7.68 28.03 6.55
C GLY A 176 8.52 29.28 6.29
N THR A 177 9.72 29.41 6.88
CA THR A 177 10.66 30.49 6.50
C THR A 177 11.51 30.09 5.29
N PRO A 178 12.07 31.06 4.55
CA PRO A 178 12.97 30.76 3.44
C PRO A 178 14.20 29.94 3.85
N GLU A 179 14.70 30.09 5.08
CA GLU A 179 15.83 29.32 5.59
C GLU A 179 15.48 27.85 5.80
N GLU A 180 14.31 27.56 6.38
CA GLU A 180 13.82 26.19 6.53
C GLU A 180 13.57 25.55 5.16
N ARG A 181 12.96 26.28 4.22
CA ARG A 181 12.80 25.81 2.83
C ARG A 181 14.14 25.46 2.16
N ALA A 182 15.17 26.27 2.36
CA ALA A 182 16.50 26.02 1.80
C ALA A 182 17.18 24.80 2.44
N ASP A 183 16.98 24.57 3.74
CA ASP A 183 17.44 23.39 4.47
C ASP A 183 16.74 22.11 3.98
N SER A 184 15.41 22.16 3.87
CA SER A 184 14.58 21.08 3.34
C SER A 184 14.97 20.71 1.90
N ARG A 185 15.19 21.70 1.03
CA ARG A 185 15.71 21.47 -0.32
C ARG A 185 17.07 20.74 -0.29
N LYS A 186 17.99 21.13 0.60
CA LYS A 186 19.29 20.44 0.71
C LYS A 186 19.13 18.99 1.14
N SER A 187 18.27 18.71 2.11
CA SER A 187 17.99 17.34 2.59
C SER A 187 17.37 16.48 1.48
N LEU A 188 16.38 17.00 0.77
CA LEU A 188 15.71 16.31 -0.35
C LEU A 188 16.65 16.09 -1.55
N GLY A 189 17.53 17.04 -1.83
CA GLY A 189 18.58 16.87 -2.84
C GLY A 189 19.60 15.80 -2.48
N PHE A 190 19.97 15.71 -1.19
CA PHE A 190 20.83 14.64 -0.70
C PHE A 190 20.13 13.28 -0.84
N PHE A 191 18.86 13.18 -0.44
CA PHE A 191 18.05 11.97 -0.62
C PHE A 191 18.02 11.51 -2.09
N ALA A 192 17.64 12.40 -3.02
CA ALA A 192 17.53 12.07 -4.44
C ALA A 192 18.88 11.62 -5.05
N GLN A 193 19.97 12.28 -4.67
CA GLN A 193 21.32 11.90 -5.11
C GLN A 193 21.73 10.53 -4.55
N SER A 194 21.50 10.28 -3.25
CA SER A 194 21.84 8.99 -2.64
C SER A 194 21.01 7.85 -3.21
N CYS A 195 19.74 8.07 -3.54
CA CYS A 195 18.93 7.08 -4.28
C CYS A 195 19.60 6.67 -5.60
N LEU A 196 20.04 7.65 -6.40
CA LEU A 196 20.71 7.36 -7.68
C LEU A 196 22.05 6.64 -7.47
N GLU A 197 22.84 7.05 -6.49
CA GLU A 197 24.16 6.47 -6.21
C GLU A 197 24.07 5.03 -5.71
N HIS A 198 23.11 4.73 -4.83
CA HIS A 198 22.98 3.41 -4.20
C HIS A 198 22.10 2.44 -5.02
N THR A 199 21.11 2.93 -5.75
CA THR A 199 20.22 2.09 -6.58
C THR A 199 20.75 1.90 -8.01
N GLY A 200 21.34 2.93 -8.60
CA GLY A 200 21.79 2.94 -9.99
C GLY A 200 20.72 3.37 -11.02
N PRO A 201 21.04 3.28 -12.33
CA PRO A 201 20.26 3.93 -13.40
C PRO A 201 18.87 3.33 -13.63
N ASN A 202 18.63 2.07 -13.22
CA ASN A 202 17.31 1.45 -13.34
C ASN A 202 16.24 2.13 -12.46
N LEU A 203 16.64 3.01 -11.53
CA LEU A 203 15.74 3.90 -10.80
C LEU A 203 14.89 4.77 -11.74
N GLU A 204 15.30 4.99 -12.99
CA GLU A 204 14.50 5.71 -14.01
C GLU A 204 13.19 5.02 -14.36
N PHE A 205 13.13 3.69 -14.23
CA PHE A 205 12.08 2.86 -14.81
C PHE A 205 11.13 2.28 -13.77
N VAL A 206 11.12 2.77 -12.52
CA VAL A 206 10.25 2.25 -11.44
C VAL A 206 8.83 2.82 -11.45
N ASP A 207 8.45 3.55 -12.51
CA ASP A 207 7.17 4.23 -12.65
C ASP A 207 5.94 3.30 -12.78
N THR A 208 4.74 3.87 -12.60
CA THR A 208 3.47 3.13 -12.66
C THR A 208 3.22 2.47 -14.02
N VAL A 209 3.59 3.12 -15.14
CA VAL A 209 3.35 2.59 -16.49
C VAL A 209 4.15 1.31 -16.69
N SER A 210 5.41 1.34 -16.28
CA SER A 210 6.30 0.19 -16.34
C SER A 210 5.83 -0.95 -15.44
N ALA A 211 5.37 -0.65 -14.21
CA ALA A 211 4.75 -1.63 -13.32
C ALA A 211 3.44 -2.23 -13.89
N ALA A 212 2.63 -1.45 -14.61
CA ALA A 212 1.41 -1.95 -15.25
C ALA A 212 1.72 -2.95 -16.38
N LYS A 213 2.83 -2.75 -17.11
CA LYS A 213 3.31 -3.71 -18.11
C LYS A 213 3.82 -5.01 -17.44
N ASP A 214 4.44 -4.90 -16.27
CA ASP A 214 4.85 -6.06 -15.46
C ASP A 214 3.65 -6.90 -15.00
N LEU A 215 2.52 -6.26 -14.64
CA LEU A 215 1.28 -6.96 -14.31
C LEU A 215 0.75 -7.80 -15.49
N ASP A 216 0.88 -7.30 -16.72
CA ASP A 216 0.41 -8.02 -17.91
C ASP A 216 1.29 -9.24 -18.24
N LEU A 217 2.60 -9.10 -18.04
CA LEU A 217 3.54 -10.21 -18.09
C LEU A 217 3.19 -11.25 -17.02
N PHE A 218 3.05 -10.82 -15.76
CA PHE A 218 2.74 -11.73 -14.65
C PHE A 218 1.41 -12.46 -14.85
N ARG A 219 0.35 -11.76 -15.29
CA ARG A 219 -0.93 -12.37 -15.70
C ARG A 219 -0.71 -13.52 -16.69
N SER A 220 0.13 -13.31 -17.70
CA SER A 220 0.44 -14.37 -18.68
C SER A 220 1.19 -15.55 -18.05
N LEU A 221 2.14 -15.29 -17.16
CA LEU A 221 2.97 -16.32 -16.51
C LEU A 221 2.17 -17.19 -15.52
N ILE A 222 1.15 -16.63 -14.87
CA ILE A 222 0.23 -17.39 -14.01
C ILE A 222 -0.93 -18.02 -14.79
N GLY A 223 -0.95 -17.90 -16.13
CA GLY A 223 -1.89 -18.63 -16.97
C GLY A 223 -3.28 -18.01 -17.10
N ASP A 224 -3.47 -16.76 -16.71
CA ASP A 224 -4.78 -16.10 -16.83
C ASP A 224 -4.89 -15.39 -18.19
N GLU A 225 -6.01 -15.58 -18.90
CA GLU A 225 -6.28 -14.89 -20.18
C GLU A 225 -6.55 -13.39 -19.94
N LYS A 226 -7.34 -13.09 -18.92
CA LYS A 226 -7.68 -11.74 -18.46
C LYS A 226 -7.27 -11.58 -17.00
N ILE A 227 -6.85 -10.37 -16.61
CA ILE A 227 -6.53 -10.07 -15.22
C ILE A 227 -7.81 -9.98 -14.39
N ASN A 228 -7.85 -10.68 -13.26
CA ASN A 228 -8.70 -10.27 -12.14
C ASN A 228 -7.81 -9.50 -11.17
N TYR A 229 -8.23 -8.31 -10.76
CA TYR A 229 -7.38 -7.38 -10.03
C TYR A 229 -8.10 -6.78 -8.84
N LEU A 230 -7.41 -6.76 -7.70
CA LEU A 230 -7.85 -6.07 -6.49
C LEU A 230 -6.77 -5.07 -6.08
N GLY A 231 -7.00 -3.80 -6.40
CA GLY A 231 -6.09 -2.71 -6.07
C GLY A 231 -6.65 -1.82 -4.98
N PHE A 232 -5.84 -1.54 -3.96
CA PHE A 232 -6.16 -0.60 -2.91
C PHE A 232 -5.30 0.66 -3.02
N SER A 233 -5.86 1.83 -2.72
CA SER A 233 -5.09 3.07 -2.63
C SER A 233 -4.31 3.36 -3.93
N TYR A 234 -2.99 3.52 -3.90
CA TYR A 234 -2.14 3.59 -5.11
C TYR A 234 -2.34 2.40 -6.08
N GLY A 235 -2.68 1.21 -5.59
CA GLY A 235 -3.06 0.07 -6.43
C GLY A 235 -4.22 0.41 -7.37
N THR A 236 -5.07 1.38 -7.04
CA THR A 236 -6.12 1.86 -7.95
C THR A 236 -5.57 2.66 -9.13
N MET A 237 -4.50 3.44 -8.93
CA MET A 237 -3.76 4.13 -9.98
C MET A 237 -3.07 3.13 -10.90
N LEU A 238 -2.42 2.11 -10.32
CA LEU A 238 -1.80 1.01 -11.07
C LEU A 238 -2.86 0.23 -11.88
N GLY A 239 -3.99 -0.11 -11.26
CA GLY A 239 -5.09 -0.84 -11.90
C GLY A 239 -5.73 -0.07 -13.05
N VAL A 240 -6.04 1.23 -12.89
CA VAL A 240 -6.60 2.03 -13.99
C VAL A 240 -5.59 2.28 -15.11
N THR A 241 -4.30 2.39 -14.78
CA THR A 241 -3.23 2.48 -15.80
C THR A 241 -3.14 1.18 -16.61
N TYR A 242 -3.20 0.01 -15.94
CA TYR A 242 -3.30 -1.28 -16.62
C TYR A 242 -4.52 -1.35 -17.53
N ALA A 243 -5.70 -0.95 -17.04
CA ALA A 243 -6.94 -1.01 -17.78
C ALA A 243 -6.92 -0.12 -19.03
N ASP A 244 -6.21 1.01 -18.97
CA ASP A 244 -6.05 1.90 -20.13
C ASP A 244 -5.04 1.37 -21.16
N LEU A 245 -3.96 0.71 -20.72
CA LEU A 245 -2.96 0.08 -21.60
C LEU A 245 -3.47 -1.21 -22.24
N TYR A 246 -4.22 -2.03 -21.49
CA TYR A 246 -4.64 -3.37 -21.87
C TYR A 246 -6.14 -3.62 -21.64
N PRO A 247 -7.06 -2.77 -22.15
CA PRO A 247 -8.48 -2.86 -21.82
C PRO A 247 -9.08 -4.25 -22.15
N GLN A 248 -8.67 -4.86 -23.26
CA GLN A 248 -9.14 -6.17 -23.70
C GLN A 248 -8.72 -7.34 -22.79
N ARG A 249 -7.73 -7.10 -21.90
CA ARG A 249 -7.21 -8.09 -20.96
C ARG A 249 -7.75 -7.87 -19.55
N VAL A 250 -8.68 -6.93 -19.35
CA VAL A 250 -9.37 -6.73 -18.07
C VAL A 250 -10.51 -7.74 -17.94
N GLY A 251 -10.46 -8.53 -16.86
CA GLY A 251 -11.53 -9.41 -16.39
C GLY A 251 -12.30 -8.71 -15.27
N ARG A 252 -12.23 -9.24 -14.04
CA ARG A 252 -12.89 -8.63 -12.88
C ARG A 252 -11.93 -7.72 -12.13
N MET A 253 -12.17 -6.42 -12.16
CA MET A 253 -11.29 -5.42 -11.53
C MET A 253 -12.03 -4.61 -10.47
N VAL A 254 -11.46 -4.57 -9.27
CA VAL A 254 -11.92 -3.76 -8.14
C VAL A 254 -10.84 -2.76 -7.76
N LEU A 255 -11.24 -1.48 -7.67
CA LEU A 255 -10.38 -0.36 -7.31
C LEU A 255 -10.95 0.30 -6.05
N ASP A 256 -10.38 0.00 -4.88
CA ASP A 256 -10.88 0.46 -3.57
C ASP A 256 -9.98 1.53 -2.94
N GLY A 257 -10.58 2.62 -2.47
CA GLY A 257 -9.84 3.82 -2.07
C GLY A 257 -9.22 4.51 -3.29
N ALA A 258 -10.07 4.81 -4.28
CA ALA A 258 -9.67 5.25 -5.61
C ALA A 258 -8.89 6.57 -5.67
N ILE A 259 -7.80 6.55 -6.45
CA ILE A 259 -7.04 7.72 -6.90
C ILE A 259 -7.55 8.13 -8.28
N ASN A 260 -7.90 9.40 -8.46
CA ASN A 260 -8.22 9.94 -9.77
C ASN A 260 -6.93 10.37 -10.50
N PRO A 261 -6.54 9.70 -11.60
CA PRO A 261 -5.29 9.96 -12.30
C PRO A 261 -5.25 11.29 -13.06
N LYS A 262 -6.38 11.99 -13.20
CA LYS A 262 -6.46 13.31 -13.86
C LYS A 262 -6.23 14.48 -12.90
N ARG A 263 -6.09 14.23 -11.60
CA ARG A 263 -5.76 15.27 -10.61
C ARG A 263 -4.26 15.57 -10.64
N THR A 264 -3.91 16.85 -10.56
CA THR A 264 -2.51 17.26 -10.43
C THR A 264 -1.99 16.88 -9.05
N ASP A 265 -0.67 16.69 -8.92
CA ASP A 265 -0.01 16.41 -7.63
C ASP A 265 -0.46 17.39 -6.51
N SER A 266 -0.45 18.70 -6.77
CA SER A 266 -0.97 19.70 -5.83
C SER A 266 -2.46 19.55 -5.46
N GLN A 267 -3.30 19.05 -6.37
CA GLN A 267 -4.71 18.75 -6.06
C GLN A 267 -4.84 17.50 -5.19
N GLN A 268 -3.96 16.51 -5.37
CA GLN A 268 -3.89 15.32 -4.52
C GLN A 268 -3.45 15.71 -3.10
N GLN A 269 -2.41 16.52 -2.98
CA GLN A 269 -1.92 17.02 -1.69
C GLN A 269 -3.00 17.82 -0.93
N LEU A 270 -3.69 18.73 -1.62
CA LEU A 270 -4.81 19.47 -1.02
C LEU A 270 -5.96 18.53 -0.59
N GLY A 271 -6.24 17.51 -1.40
CA GLY A 271 -7.22 16.46 -1.09
C GLY A 271 -6.89 15.72 0.20
N GLN A 272 -5.65 15.26 0.35
CA GLN A 272 -5.19 14.55 1.56
C GLN A 272 -5.26 15.42 2.81
N VAL A 273 -4.76 16.66 2.76
CA VAL A 273 -4.84 17.59 3.92
C VAL A 273 -6.29 17.79 4.37
N THR A 274 -7.21 17.92 3.41
CA THR A 274 -8.64 18.07 3.69
C THR A 274 -9.24 16.77 4.26
N GLY A 275 -8.85 15.62 3.70
CA GLY A 275 -9.31 14.31 4.14
C GLY A 275 -8.88 13.99 5.57
N PHE A 276 -7.61 14.20 5.91
CA PHE A 276 -7.11 14.00 7.28
C PHE A 276 -7.68 15.00 8.28
N ASP A 277 -7.93 16.27 7.92
CA ASP A 277 -8.67 17.20 8.78
C ASP A 277 -10.07 16.68 9.09
N GLN A 278 -10.78 16.18 8.07
CA GLN A 278 -12.10 15.60 8.23
C GLN A 278 -12.09 14.32 9.08
N ALA A 279 -11.12 13.42 8.87
CA ALA A 279 -10.99 12.21 9.69
C ALA A 279 -10.68 12.54 11.15
N LEU A 280 -9.83 13.53 11.41
CA LEU A 280 -9.56 13.98 12.78
C LEU A 280 -10.82 14.57 13.44
N ARG A 281 -11.65 15.30 12.68
CA ARG A 281 -12.95 15.78 13.16
C ARG A 281 -13.92 14.64 13.45
N SER A 282 -13.96 13.60 12.61
CA SER A 282 -14.76 12.40 12.84
C SER A 282 -14.34 11.68 14.12
N TYR A 283 -13.03 11.47 14.31
CA TYR A 283 -12.46 10.91 15.54
C TYR A 283 -12.88 11.74 16.77
N LEU A 284 -12.72 13.08 16.71
CA LEU A 284 -13.06 13.94 17.83
C LEU A 284 -14.55 13.94 18.16
N ALA A 285 -15.41 13.87 17.14
CA ALA A 285 -16.86 13.79 17.34
C ALA A 285 -17.25 12.48 18.07
N ASP A 286 -16.65 11.37 17.66
CA ASP A 286 -16.86 10.05 18.28
C ASP A 286 -16.29 9.99 19.71
N CYS A 287 -15.04 10.41 19.88
CA CYS A 287 -14.37 10.52 21.17
C CYS A 287 -15.20 11.35 22.17
N LEU A 288 -15.61 12.58 21.80
CA LEU A 288 -16.36 13.47 22.69
C LEU A 288 -17.77 12.95 23.05
N ALA A 289 -18.32 12.03 22.26
CA ALA A 289 -19.57 11.33 22.58
C ALA A 289 -19.35 10.13 23.53
N GLY A 290 -18.12 9.62 23.64
CA GLY A 290 -17.74 8.51 24.49
C GLY A 290 -17.43 8.87 25.94
N GLN A 291 -17.18 7.85 26.75
CA GLN A 291 -16.60 7.97 28.09
C GLN A 291 -15.09 7.76 27.91
N ASP A 292 -14.22 8.60 28.50
CA ASP A 292 -12.75 8.54 28.38
C ASP A 292 -12.08 9.31 27.23
N CYS A 293 -12.75 10.34 26.69
CA CYS A 293 -12.10 11.26 25.75
C CYS A 293 -11.08 12.19 26.46
N PRO A 294 -9.82 12.31 25.97
CA PRO A 294 -8.84 13.26 26.54
C PRO A 294 -9.16 14.73 26.22
N PHE A 295 -10.24 14.97 25.47
CA PHE A 295 -10.77 16.27 25.11
C PHE A 295 -12.09 16.57 25.84
N SER A 296 -12.39 17.86 25.96
CA SER A 296 -13.68 18.34 26.45
C SER A 296 -14.13 19.53 25.61
N GLY A 297 -15.43 19.84 25.65
CA GLY A 297 -16.00 20.93 24.87
C GLY A 297 -16.44 20.50 23.47
N THR A 298 -16.23 21.36 22.47
CA THR A 298 -16.62 21.10 21.07
C THR A 298 -15.46 20.55 20.25
N VAL A 299 -15.78 19.93 19.10
CA VAL A 299 -14.78 19.48 18.10
C VAL A 299 -13.83 20.62 17.72
N ASP A 300 -14.33 21.84 17.47
CA ASP A 300 -13.46 22.97 17.11
C ASP A 300 -12.52 23.40 18.25
N GLN A 301 -12.95 23.28 19.51
CA GLN A 301 -12.08 23.52 20.67
C GLN A 301 -10.99 22.45 20.77
N ALA A 302 -11.33 21.19 20.52
CA ALA A 302 -10.37 20.09 20.48
C ALA A 302 -9.37 20.24 19.31
N MET A 303 -9.84 20.54 18.09
CA MET A 303 -8.98 20.85 16.93
C MET A 303 -8.00 22.00 17.25
N SER A 304 -8.49 23.06 17.91
CA SER A 304 -7.64 24.18 18.32
C SER A 304 -6.60 23.80 19.36
N ARG A 305 -6.95 22.88 20.29
CA ARG A 305 -6.01 22.32 21.28
C ARG A 305 -4.92 21.50 20.59
N ILE A 306 -5.27 20.68 19.60
CA ILE A 306 -4.30 19.88 18.82
C ILE A 306 -3.38 20.79 18.01
N ALA A 307 -3.92 21.79 17.30
CA ALA A 307 -3.10 22.76 16.59
C ALA A 307 -2.11 23.48 17.52
N LYS A 308 -2.57 23.90 18.72
CA LYS A 308 -1.69 24.50 19.73
C LYS A 308 -0.63 23.52 20.25
N PHE A 309 -0.99 22.25 20.43
CA PHE A 309 -0.07 21.20 20.85
C PHE A 309 1.06 21.02 19.82
N LEU A 310 0.74 20.82 18.54
CA LEU A 310 1.73 20.70 17.46
C LEU A 310 2.61 21.94 17.35
N ARG A 311 2.02 23.14 17.47
CA ARG A 311 2.78 24.40 17.53
C ARG A 311 3.77 24.46 18.69
N GLY A 312 3.45 23.85 19.83
CA GLY A 312 4.36 23.75 20.97
C GLY A 312 5.57 22.85 20.67
N LEU A 313 5.34 21.73 19.98
CA LEU A 313 6.38 20.78 19.60
C LEU A 313 7.43 21.38 18.65
N GLU A 314 7.11 22.43 17.90
CA GLU A 314 8.08 23.17 17.06
C GLU A 314 9.28 23.71 17.85
N THR A 315 9.17 23.88 19.17
CA THR A 315 10.29 24.40 20.00
C THR A 315 10.56 23.56 21.25
N LYS A 316 9.63 22.70 21.64
CA LYS A 316 9.71 21.89 22.83
C LYS A 316 9.17 20.49 22.54
N PRO A 317 9.99 19.60 21.96
CA PRO A 317 9.58 18.22 21.75
C PRO A 317 9.32 17.53 23.10
N LEU A 318 8.56 16.44 23.08
CA LEU A 318 8.28 15.66 24.30
C LEU A 318 9.28 14.52 24.49
N PRO A 319 9.67 14.21 25.74
CA PRO A 319 10.44 13.01 26.02
C PRO A 319 9.61 11.75 25.75
N THR A 320 10.31 10.65 25.51
CA THR A 320 9.74 9.32 25.31
C THR A 320 10.53 8.29 26.14
N ASP A 321 9.97 7.11 26.35
CA ASP A 321 10.55 6.07 27.20
C ASP A 321 11.79 5.41 26.58
N ASP A 322 11.93 5.43 25.25
CA ASP A 322 13.11 4.91 24.55
C ASP A 322 14.27 5.91 24.47
N GLY A 323 14.03 7.17 24.88
CA GLY A 323 15.01 8.25 24.90
C GLY A 323 15.03 9.14 23.66
N ARG A 324 14.26 8.81 22.61
CA ARG A 324 14.00 9.73 21.50
C ARG A 324 13.11 10.88 21.94
N GLN A 325 13.04 11.90 21.11
CA GLN A 325 12.18 13.05 21.31
C GLN A 325 11.03 12.99 20.31
N LEU A 326 9.79 13.13 20.79
CA LEU A 326 8.65 13.35 19.91
C LEU A 326 8.73 14.78 19.35
N THR A 327 9.25 14.88 18.13
CA THR A 327 9.26 16.12 17.34
C THR A 327 7.90 16.40 16.74
N VAL A 328 7.71 17.60 16.19
CA VAL A 328 6.43 17.92 15.52
C VAL A 328 6.16 17.03 14.31
N TRP A 329 7.21 16.61 13.58
CA TRP A 329 7.07 15.74 12.41
C TRP A 329 6.61 14.34 12.78
N SER A 330 7.28 13.70 13.75
CA SER A 330 6.83 12.40 14.25
C SER A 330 5.48 12.47 14.97
N ALA A 331 5.13 13.58 15.61
CA ALA A 331 3.78 13.78 16.12
C ALA A 331 2.73 13.84 15.00
N VAL A 332 2.99 14.57 13.91
CA VAL A 332 2.07 14.63 12.76
C VAL A 332 1.89 13.24 12.14
N THR A 333 2.97 12.50 11.90
CA THR A 333 2.90 11.12 11.40
C THR A 333 2.14 10.19 12.35
N GLY A 334 2.41 10.29 13.66
CA GLY A 334 1.71 9.52 14.69
C GLY A 334 0.23 9.86 14.84
N LEU A 335 -0.19 11.07 14.44
CA LEU A 335 -1.60 11.45 14.32
C LEU A 335 -2.24 10.90 13.04
N ILE A 336 -1.49 10.87 11.93
CA ILE A 336 -1.96 10.38 10.63
C ILE A 336 -2.28 8.89 10.67
N MET A 337 -1.39 8.06 11.24
CA MET A 337 -1.52 6.60 11.26
C MET A 337 -2.91 6.13 11.75
N PRO A 338 -3.35 6.47 12.98
CA PRO A 338 -4.63 5.99 13.48
C PRO A 338 -5.86 6.59 12.76
N LEU A 339 -5.69 7.62 11.92
CA LEU A 339 -6.80 8.18 11.14
C LEU A 339 -7.16 7.34 9.92
N TYR A 340 -6.32 6.37 9.52
CA TYR A 340 -6.63 5.43 8.44
C TYR A 340 -7.82 4.52 8.75
N GLY A 341 -8.13 4.26 10.02
CA GLY A 341 -9.21 3.34 10.38
C GLY A 341 -9.73 3.54 11.80
N LYS A 342 -11.05 3.35 11.97
CA LYS A 342 -11.76 3.56 13.24
C LYS A 342 -11.22 2.68 14.38
N ASP A 343 -10.73 1.49 14.06
CA ASP A 343 -10.19 0.53 15.03
C ASP A 343 -8.95 1.07 15.77
N TRP A 344 -8.29 2.09 15.22
CA TRP A 344 -7.12 2.75 15.82
C TRP A 344 -7.46 3.97 16.68
N TRP A 345 -8.71 4.43 16.70
CA TRP A 345 -9.13 5.60 17.48
C TRP A 345 -8.93 5.46 19.00
N PRO A 346 -9.06 4.26 19.61
CA PRO A 346 -8.66 4.05 21.00
C PRO A 346 -7.17 4.37 21.23
N SER A 347 -6.29 3.89 20.35
CA SER A 347 -4.84 4.19 20.42
C SER A 347 -4.55 5.67 20.24
N LEU A 348 -5.29 6.38 19.38
CA LEU A 348 -5.17 7.84 19.24
C LEU A 348 -5.59 8.57 20.53
N SER A 349 -6.63 8.10 21.21
CA SER A 349 -7.07 8.67 22.49
C SER A 349 -6.04 8.45 23.59
N GLU A 350 -5.47 7.25 23.67
CA GLU A 350 -4.34 6.96 24.56
C GLU A 350 -3.14 7.86 24.26
N ALA A 351 -2.82 8.05 22.97
CA ALA A 351 -1.72 8.89 22.54
C ALA A 351 -1.88 10.35 22.99
N PHE A 352 -3.07 10.92 22.83
CA PHE A 352 -3.37 12.26 23.32
C PHE A 352 -3.37 12.36 24.85
N PHE A 353 -3.87 11.34 25.56
CA PHE A 353 -3.82 11.30 27.01
C PHE A 353 -2.37 11.39 27.50
N ALA A 354 -1.50 10.49 27.03
CA ALA A 354 -0.08 10.46 27.38
C ALA A 354 0.63 11.76 27.00
N ALA A 355 0.41 12.27 25.77
CA ALA A 355 1.05 13.48 25.29
C ALA A 355 0.67 14.72 26.10
N PHE A 356 -0.59 14.83 26.56
CA PHE A 356 -1.02 15.93 27.42
C PHE A 356 -0.47 15.85 28.85
N GLU A 357 -0.05 14.67 29.30
CA GLU A 357 0.72 14.47 30.53
C GLU A 357 2.25 14.64 30.34
N GLY A 358 2.68 14.90 29.09
CA GLY A 358 4.08 15.18 28.76
C GLY A 358 4.89 13.97 28.33
N ASN A 359 4.25 12.85 28.00
CA ASN A 359 4.89 11.64 27.47
C ASN A 359 4.56 11.46 25.98
N GLY A 360 5.57 11.50 25.11
CA GLY A 360 5.42 11.33 23.67
C GLY A 360 5.49 9.87 23.16
N SER A 361 5.68 8.88 24.03
CA SER A 361 5.98 7.49 23.65
C SER A 361 4.92 6.86 22.73
N VAL A 362 3.64 7.10 23.00
CA VAL A 362 2.57 6.48 22.20
C VAL A 362 2.50 7.10 20.80
N LEU A 363 2.62 8.43 20.69
CA LEU A 363 2.62 9.10 19.38
C LEU A 363 3.83 8.72 18.54
N ILE A 364 5.03 8.62 19.13
CA ILE A 364 6.21 8.23 18.35
C ILE A 364 6.13 6.76 17.93
N GLY A 365 5.54 5.88 18.76
CA GLY A 365 5.29 4.48 18.38
C GLY A 365 4.29 4.34 17.24
N LEU A 366 3.26 5.20 17.17
CA LEU A 366 2.35 5.26 16.02
C LEU A 366 3.06 5.74 14.76
N ALA A 367 4.03 6.67 14.89
CA ALA A 367 4.87 7.09 13.78
C ALA A 367 5.83 5.99 13.32
N ASP A 368 6.41 5.22 14.25
CA ASP A 368 7.25 4.07 13.94
C ASP A 368 6.47 3.03 13.12
N LEU A 369 5.24 2.73 13.54
CA LEU A 369 4.36 1.81 12.81
C LEU A 369 4.03 2.30 11.41
N TYR A 370 3.83 3.61 11.22
CA TYR A 370 3.60 4.17 9.88
C TYR A 370 4.84 4.08 8.99
N ASN A 371 6.02 4.26 9.57
CA ASN A 371 7.29 4.36 8.85
C ASN A 371 8.04 3.02 8.73
N ASP A 372 7.43 1.89 9.10
CA ASP A 372 8.07 0.57 9.15
C ASP A 372 9.38 0.53 9.97
N ARG A 373 9.48 1.41 10.97
CA ARG A 373 10.63 1.50 11.87
C ARG A 373 10.47 0.50 13.02
N GLU A 374 11.44 -0.39 13.18
CA GLU A 374 11.44 -1.33 14.29
C GLU A 374 11.57 -0.61 15.65
N SER A 375 10.92 -1.17 16.67
CA SER A 375 11.01 -0.66 18.03
C SER A 375 12.43 -0.78 18.58
N GLY A 376 12.92 0.26 19.23
CA GLY A 376 14.23 0.24 19.88
C GLY A 376 15.05 1.49 19.62
N LYS A 377 16.21 1.53 20.29
CA LYS A 377 17.10 2.71 20.29
C LYS A 377 17.96 2.82 19.03
N THR A 378 18.30 1.68 18.43
CA THR A 378 19.05 1.66 17.18
C THR A 378 18.05 1.75 16.04
N PRO A 379 18.15 2.75 15.15
CA PRO A 379 17.28 2.84 14.00
C PRO A 379 17.40 1.58 13.15
N LYS A 380 16.25 1.02 12.78
CA LYS A 380 16.16 -0.07 11.84
C LYS A 380 14.84 0.00 11.11
N TYR A 381 14.89 -0.06 9.78
CA TYR A 381 13.72 -0.09 8.93
C TYR A 381 13.55 -1.47 8.31
N SER A 382 12.31 -1.96 8.35
CA SER A 382 11.96 -3.32 7.91
C SER A 382 11.62 -3.40 6.43
N SER A 383 11.32 -2.25 5.80
CA SER A 383 11.00 -2.12 4.38
C SER A 383 11.73 -0.93 3.76
N ASN A 384 11.63 -0.79 2.43
CA ASN A 384 12.08 0.38 1.67
C ASN A 384 10.89 1.27 1.23
N ILE A 385 9.78 1.25 1.97
CA ILE A 385 8.53 1.92 1.57
C ILE A 385 8.72 3.42 1.37
N LEU A 386 9.52 4.08 2.21
CA LEU A 386 9.81 5.52 2.09
C LEU A 386 10.48 5.82 0.75
N GLU A 387 11.54 5.08 0.44
CA GLU A 387 12.34 5.29 -0.75
C GLU A 387 11.54 5.01 -2.01
N ALA A 388 10.85 3.86 -2.04
CA ALA A 388 10.02 3.47 -3.16
C ALA A 388 8.84 4.44 -3.36
N ASN A 389 8.19 4.89 -2.28
CA ASN A 389 7.08 5.83 -2.37
C ASN A 389 7.48 7.12 -3.09
N ILE A 390 8.59 7.73 -2.67
CA ILE A 390 9.09 8.97 -3.27
C ILE A 390 9.54 8.72 -4.71
N ALA A 391 10.30 7.65 -4.96
CA ALA A 391 10.83 7.36 -6.28
C ALA A 391 9.74 7.16 -7.34
N ILE A 392 8.74 6.34 -7.02
CA ILE A 392 7.61 6.04 -7.90
C ILE A 392 6.79 7.31 -8.12
N SER A 393 6.40 8.00 -7.04
CA SER A 393 5.57 9.21 -7.11
C SER A 393 6.23 10.30 -7.95
N CYS A 394 7.54 10.52 -7.80
CA CYS A 394 8.26 11.57 -8.54
C CYS A 394 8.42 11.27 -10.04
N LEU A 395 8.36 10.01 -10.46
CA LEU A 395 8.30 9.63 -11.87
C LEU A 395 6.89 9.78 -12.44
N ASP A 396 5.86 9.50 -11.64
CA ASP A 396 4.47 9.54 -12.07
C ASP A 396 3.92 10.98 -12.20
N ALA A 397 4.19 11.84 -11.22
CA ALA A 397 3.74 13.22 -11.21
C ALA A 397 4.57 14.11 -10.28
N ARG A 398 4.71 15.39 -10.61
CA ARG A 398 5.25 16.40 -9.68
C ARG A 398 4.70 17.79 -9.96
N SER A 399 4.45 18.55 -8.89
CA SER A 399 4.11 19.96 -8.99
C SER A 399 5.33 20.84 -9.28
N PRO A 400 5.15 22.03 -9.91
CA PRO A 400 6.22 23.01 -10.01
C PRO A 400 6.69 23.48 -8.63
N ALA A 401 8.00 23.57 -8.45
CA ALA A 401 8.67 23.95 -7.19
C ALA A 401 9.24 25.39 -7.23
N ASP A 402 8.80 26.23 -8.17
CA ASP A 402 9.10 27.65 -8.13
C ASP A 402 8.33 28.36 -7.01
N ASP A 403 8.88 29.47 -6.51
CA ASP A 403 8.34 30.17 -5.33
C ASP A 403 6.88 30.63 -5.51
N GLU A 404 6.47 31.01 -6.74
CA GLU A 404 5.10 31.45 -7.02
C GLU A 404 4.11 30.27 -6.95
N ALA A 405 4.45 29.16 -7.59
CA ALA A 405 3.66 27.94 -7.55
C ALA A 405 3.53 27.39 -6.12
N MET A 406 4.64 27.31 -5.38
CA MET A 406 4.62 26.85 -3.99
C MET A 406 3.85 27.80 -3.07
N ALA A 407 3.96 29.12 -3.24
CA ALA A 407 3.18 30.08 -2.45
C ALA A 407 1.67 29.85 -2.60
N LYS A 408 1.21 29.59 -3.84
CA LYS A 408 -0.20 29.28 -4.12
C LYS A 408 -0.64 27.95 -3.51
N GLN A 409 0.19 26.91 -3.57
CA GLN A 409 -0.09 25.62 -2.95
C GLN A 409 -0.16 25.75 -1.42
N ASN A 410 0.80 26.47 -0.83
CA ASN A 410 0.89 26.76 0.59
C ASN A 410 -0.34 27.49 1.11
N GLU A 411 -0.84 28.49 0.37
CA GLU A 411 -2.08 29.19 0.73
C GLU A 411 -3.27 28.21 0.80
N ALA A 412 -3.39 27.31 -0.18
CA ALA A 412 -4.48 26.34 -0.23
C ALA A 412 -4.44 25.34 0.94
N VAL A 413 -3.28 24.76 1.25
CA VAL A 413 -3.18 23.79 2.37
C VAL A 413 -3.37 24.45 3.73
N LEU A 414 -2.87 25.68 3.92
CA LEU A 414 -3.11 26.47 5.14
C LEU A 414 -4.59 26.80 5.35
N ALA A 415 -5.32 27.07 4.26
CA ALA A 415 -6.75 27.30 4.30
C ALA A 415 -7.55 26.01 4.57
N ALA A 416 -7.07 24.87 4.08
CA ALA A 416 -7.73 23.58 4.20
C ALA A 416 -7.73 23.03 5.64
N SER A 417 -6.63 23.19 6.38
CA SER A 417 -6.54 22.67 7.75
C SER A 417 -5.75 23.59 8.68
N LYS A 418 -6.34 23.89 9.84
CA LYS A 418 -5.66 24.60 10.94
C LYS A 418 -4.71 23.70 11.72
N VAL A 419 -4.85 22.38 11.60
CA VAL A 419 -4.03 21.38 12.30
C VAL A 419 -2.88 20.95 11.39
N PHE A 420 -3.19 20.46 10.19
CA PHE A 420 -2.21 19.84 9.29
C PHE A 420 -1.62 20.79 8.25
N GLY A 421 -2.33 21.87 7.87
CA GLY A 421 -1.93 22.71 6.73
C GLY A 421 -0.53 23.31 6.85
N ARG A 422 -0.09 23.62 8.07
CA ARG A 422 1.27 24.12 8.34
C ARG A 422 2.37 23.06 8.12
N TYR A 423 2.03 21.79 8.28
CA TYR A 423 2.97 20.66 8.18
C TYR A 423 2.90 19.98 6.81
N TRP A 424 2.20 20.60 5.85
CA TRP A 424 2.07 20.19 4.45
C TRP A 424 2.59 21.24 3.47
N LEU A 425 3.34 22.22 3.98
CA LEU A 425 3.92 23.29 3.18
C LEU A 425 5.02 22.74 2.26
N ASP A 426 5.25 23.47 1.16
CA ASP A 426 6.38 23.27 0.24
C ASP A 426 6.43 21.84 -0.35
N GLY A 427 5.28 21.18 -0.49
CA GLY A 427 5.17 19.79 -0.94
C GLY A 427 5.76 19.48 -2.33
N ALA A 428 5.96 20.50 -3.18
CA ALA A 428 6.62 20.33 -4.47
C ALA A 428 8.14 20.04 -4.36
N LEU A 429 8.77 20.39 -3.23
CA LEU A 429 10.22 20.19 -3.05
C LEU A 429 10.63 18.72 -3.12
N THR A 430 9.77 17.80 -2.70
CA THR A 430 10.07 16.36 -2.63
C THR A 430 10.60 15.81 -3.95
N CYS A 431 10.03 16.28 -5.07
CA CYS A 431 10.39 15.83 -6.41
C CYS A 431 11.17 16.87 -7.25
N GLU A 432 11.51 18.02 -6.67
CA GLU A 432 12.18 19.13 -7.37
C GLU A 432 13.52 18.68 -7.96
N GLN A 433 14.28 17.89 -7.19
CA GLN A 433 15.63 17.46 -7.55
C GLN A 433 15.71 16.00 -7.98
N TRP A 434 14.55 15.37 -8.27
CA TRP A 434 14.53 13.99 -8.76
C TRP A 434 15.28 13.87 -10.10
N PRO A 435 16.22 12.92 -10.23
CA PRO A 435 17.24 12.95 -11.28
C PRO A 435 16.74 12.56 -12.68
N PHE A 436 15.50 12.06 -12.78
CA PHE A 436 14.93 11.55 -14.02
C PHE A 436 13.72 12.38 -14.50
N PRO A 437 13.42 12.36 -15.82
CA PRO A 437 12.21 12.98 -16.34
C PRO A 437 10.95 12.25 -15.86
N LEU A 438 9.80 12.93 -15.96
CA LEU A 438 8.51 12.29 -15.69
C LEU A 438 8.25 11.15 -16.70
N ARG A 439 7.72 10.05 -16.20
CA ARG A 439 7.24 8.87 -16.94
C ARG A 439 5.72 8.73 -16.84
N ALA A 440 5.02 9.85 -16.63
CA ALA A 440 3.57 9.90 -16.52
C ALA A 440 2.86 9.22 -17.71
N HIS A 441 1.82 8.43 -17.40
CA HIS A 441 0.97 7.84 -18.42
C HIS A 441 0.28 8.91 -19.27
N GLN A 442 0.27 8.72 -20.59
CA GLN A 442 -0.25 9.70 -21.55
C GLN A 442 -1.69 9.43 -21.99
N GLY A 443 -2.30 8.34 -21.53
CA GLY A 443 -3.66 7.96 -21.91
C GLY A 443 -4.76 8.76 -21.20
N ASP A 444 -6.00 8.53 -21.62
CA ASP A 444 -7.17 9.22 -21.06
C ASP A 444 -7.84 8.49 -19.90
N TYR A 445 -7.41 7.26 -19.60
CA TYR A 445 -7.91 6.39 -18.52
C TYR A 445 -9.38 5.99 -18.69
N ARG A 446 -9.89 6.04 -19.93
CA ARG A 446 -11.25 5.57 -20.22
C ARG A 446 -11.36 4.05 -20.20
N ALA A 447 -10.24 3.34 -20.44
CA ALA A 447 -10.20 1.89 -20.55
C ALA A 447 -11.27 1.35 -21.53
N ASP A 448 -11.37 1.99 -22.71
CA ASP A 448 -12.39 1.66 -23.70
C ASP A 448 -12.25 0.18 -24.16
N GLY A 449 -13.30 -0.61 -23.87
CA GLY A 449 -13.37 -2.03 -24.20
C GLY A 449 -12.97 -2.99 -23.07
N ALA A 450 -12.70 -2.49 -21.87
CA ALA A 450 -12.62 -3.31 -20.66
C ALA A 450 -14.00 -3.85 -20.25
N GLU A 451 -13.99 -5.01 -19.58
CA GLU A 451 -15.14 -5.48 -18.80
C GLU A 451 -15.47 -4.49 -17.67
N THR A 452 -16.58 -4.70 -16.96
CA THR A 452 -17.01 -3.77 -15.91
C THR A 452 -15.96 -3.68 -14.80
N ILE A 453 -15.54 -2.46 -14.46
CA ILE A 453 -14.65 -2.16 -13.33
C ILE A 453 -15.50 -1.67 -12.15
N LEU A 454 -15.33 -2.27 -10.98
CA LEU A 454 -15.98 -1.81 -9.75
C LEU A 454 -15.05 -0.82 -9.02
N VAL A 455 -15.52 0.40 -8.81
CA VAL A 455 -14.79 1.42 -8.05
C VAL A 455 -15.43 1.53 -6.68
N VAL A 456 -14.66 1.33 -5.62
CA VAL A 456 -15.12 1.43 -4.23
C VAL A 456 -14.60 2.73 -3.61
N GLY A 457 -15.49 3.47 -2.95
CA GLY A 457 -15.14 4.74 -2.32
C GLY A 457 -15.80 4.94 -0.96
N THR A 458 -14.99 5.28 0.05
CA THR A 458 -15.46 5.57 1.41
C THR A 458 -15.74 7.07 1.59
N THR A 459 -16.93 7.43 2.06
CA THR A 459 -17.40 8.84 2.11
C THR A 459 -16.50 9.79 2.90
N ARG A 460 -15.81 9.30 3.93
CA ARG A 460 -14.84 10.05 4.74
C ARG A 460 -13.47 9.36 4.77
N ASP A 461 -13.04 8.91 3.59
CA ASP A 461 -11.66 8.45 3.36
C ASP A 461 -10.67 9.61 3.52
N PRO A 462 -9.68 9.52 4.44
CA PRO A 462 -8.70 10.57 4.64
C PRO A 462 -7.63 10.64 3.54
N ALA A 463 -7.25 9.51 2.96
CA ALA A 463 -6.09 9.39 2.07
C ALA A 463 -6.50 9.54 0.60
N THR A 464 -7.63 8.94 0.22
CA THR A 464 -8.20 9.06 -1.12
C THR A 464 -9.65 9.55 -1.04
N PRO A 465 -9.86 10.87 -0.84
CA PRO A 465 -11.20 11.43 -0.61
C PRO A 465 -12.25 10.94 -1.61
N TYR A 466 -13.43 10.56 -1.11
CA TYR A 466 -14.55 9.95 -1.85
C TYR A 466 -14.81 10.51 -3.25
N GLN A 467 -14.69 11.84 -3.40
CA GLN A 467 -14.90 12.52 -4.67
C GLN A 467 -13.98 12.00 -5.79
N GLN A 468 -12.78 11.48 -5.47
CA GLN A 468 -11.91 10.81 -6.42
C GLN A 468 -12.52 9.52 -6.95
N ALA A 469 -13.14 8.70 -6.10
CA ALA A 469 -13.86 7.49 -6.53
C ALA A 469 -15.04 7.83 -7.46
N VAL A 470 -15.81 8.87 -7.10
CA VAL A 470 -16.92 9.38 -7.94
C VAL A 470 -16.41 9.84 -9.31
N GLU A 471 -15.27 10.53 -9.36
CA GLU A 471 -14.68 11.01 -10.60
C GLU A 471 -14.08 9.87 -11.44
N LEU A 472 -13.40 8.92 -10.79
CA LEU A 472 -12.81 7.76 -11.46
C LEU A 472 -13.89 6.86 -12.08
N ALA A 473 -14.97 6.58 -11.35
CA ALA A 473 -16.10 5.81 -11.86
C ALA A 473 -16.77 6.47 -13.08
N LYS A 474 -16.74 7.81 -13.17
CA LYS A 474 -17.23 8.56 -14.33
C LYS A 474 -16.23 8.64 -15.48
N LEU A 475 -14.94 8.54 -15.19
CA LEU A 475 -13.86 8.59 -16.16
C LEU A 475 -13.79 7.30 -16.98
N ILE A 476 -13.88 6.15 -16.29
CA ILE A 476 -13.85 4.81 -16.89
C ILE A 476 -15.16 4.57 -17.66
N SER A 477 -15.04 4.12 -18.91
CA SER A 477 -16.18 3.95 -19.82
C SER A 477 -17.20 2.91 -19.37
N ASN A 478 -16.75 1.87 -18.67
CA ASN A 478 -17.61 0.84 -18.10
C ASN A 478 -17.25 0.57 -16.63
N ALA A 479 -17.67 1.47 -15.76
CA ALA A 479 -17.50 1.31 -14.31
C ALA A 479 -18.81 1.39 -13.54
N ARG A 480 -18.79 0.89 -12.31
CA ARG A 480 -19.83 1.08 -11.29
C ARG A 480 -19.22 1.57 -10.00
N LEU A 481 -19.87 2.52 -9.35
CA LEU A 481 -19.47 3.00 -8.04
C LEU A 481 -20.17 2.21 -6.94
N LEU A 482 -19.39 1.66 -6.01
CA LEU A 482 -19.86 1.15 -4.73
C LEU A 482 -19.39 2.09 -3.62
N THR A 483 -20.34 2.79 -3.01
CA THR A 483 -20.06 3.75 -1.95
C THR A 483 -20.15 3.06 -0.59
N PHE A 484 -19.12 3.24 0.23
CA PHE A 484 -19.20 2.93 1.66
C PHE A 484 -19.43 4.21 2.47
N GLU A 485 -20.59 4.32 3.12
CA GLU A 485 -20.91 5.45 4.00
C GLU A 485 -20.25 5.31 5.37
N GLY A 486 -18.94 5.53 5.43
CA GLY A 486 -18.16 5.38 6.66
C GLY A 486 -16.94 6.28 6.74
N ASP A 487 -16.13 6.00 7.76
CA ASP A 487 -14.84 6.62 8.04
C ASP A 487 -13.72 5.61 7.80
N GLY A 488 -12.56 6.11 7.38
CA GLY A 488 -11.35 5.32 7.17
C GLY A 488 -11.01 5.12 5.68
N HIS A 489 -9.78 4.68 5.44
CA HIS A 489 -9.25 4.47 4.11
C HIS A 489 -9.56 3.07 3.58
N THR A 490 -10.08 2.97 2.34
CA THR A 490 -10.61 1.72 1.73
C THR A 490 -11.84 1.15 2.45
N ALA A 491 -12.42 0.04 1.99
CA ALA A 491 -13.61 -0.56 2.59
C ALA A 491 -13.63 -2.10 2.63
N TYR A 492 -13.25 -2.76 1.52
CA TYR A 492 -13.36 -4.21 1.35
C TYR A 492 -12.43 -4.98 2.30
N GLY A 493 -12.96 -6.01 2.96
CA GLY A 493 -12.23 -6.89 3.88
C GLY A 493 -12.02 -6.32 5.29
N ARG A 494 -12.61 -5.16 5.62
CA ARG A 494 -12.40 -4.47 6.90
C ARG A 494 -13.69 -4.04 7.62
N THR A 495 -14.67 -3.52 6.89
CA THR A 495 -15.64 -2.58 7.50
C THR A 495 -17.11 -2.95 7.42
N SER A 496 -17.54 -3.67 6.39
CA SER A 496 -18.96 -3.79 6.04
C SER A 496 -19.27 -5.08 5.29
N ASP A 497 -20.11 -5.94 5.89
CA ASP A 497 -20.65 -7.14 5.23
C ASP A 497 -21.33 -6.82 3.90
N CYS A 498 -21.91 -5.62 3.76
CA CYS A 498 -22.53 -5.15 2.52
C CYS A 498 -21.49 -4.94 1.41
N VAL A 499 -20.38 -4.27 1.71
CA VAL A 499 -19.29 -4.06 0.74
C VAL A 499 -18.67 -5.41 0.38
N ASP A 500 -18.38 -6.23 1.40
CA ASP A 500 -17.77 -7.54 1.24
C ASP A 500 -18.62 -8.45 0.36
N SER A 501 -19.93 -8.53 0.63
CA SER A 501 -20.86 -9.33 -0.18
C SER A 501 -20.89 -8.88 -1.64
N HIS A 502 -20.94 -7.57 -1.91
CA HIS A 502 -21.01 -7.06 -3.28
C HIS A 502 -19.70 -7.26 -4.06
N VAL A 503 -18.55 -7.08 -3.40
CA VAL A 503 -17.25 -7.31 -4.02
C VAL A 503 -17.04 -8.82 -4.28
N ASP A 504 -17.41 -9.68 -3.33
CA ASP A 504 -17.36 -11.13 -3.50
C ASP A 504 -18.31 -11.61 -4.60
N ASP A 505 -19.55 -11.12 -4.64
CA ASP A 505 -20.52 -11.40 -5.70
C ASP A 505 -20.01 -10.99 -7.08
N PHE A 506 -19.37 -9.81 -7.17
CA PHE A 506 -18.73 -9.36 -8.39
C PHE A 506 -17.59 -10.30 -8.81
N PHE A 507 -16.68 -10.62 -7.90
CA PHE A 507 -15.56 -11.51 -8.21
C PHE A 507 -15.98 -12.95 -8.50
N ILE A 508 -16.90 -13.54 -7.73
CA ILE A 508 -17.20 -14.97 -7.77
C ILE A 508 -18.32 -15.26 -8.77
N ARG A 509 -19.36 -14.43 -8.77
CA ARG A 509 -20.62 -14.67 -9.50
C ARG A 509 -20.78 -13.79 -10.73
N ASP A 510 -19.81 -12.92 -11.01
CA ASP A 510 -19.87 -11.93 -12.10
C ASP A 510 -21.06 -10.97 -11.95
N MET A 511 -21.53 -10.74 -10.72
CA MET A 511 -22.69 -9.92 -10.46
C MET A 511 -22.30 -8.45 -10.40
N VAL A 512 -22.50 -7.76 -11.51
CA VAL A 512 -22.29 -6.31 -11.62
C VAL A 512 -23.53 -5.57 -11.13
N PRO A 513 -23.40 -4.61 -10.20
CA PRO A 513 -24.50 -3.71 -9.85
C PRO A 513 -25.09 -3.01 -11.07
N THR A 514 -26.41 -3.05 -11.21
CA THR A 514 -27.10 -2.39 -12.35
C THR A 514 -27.02 -0.87 -12.26
N GLU A 515 -26.87 -0.34 -11.05
CA GLU A 515 -26.72 1.08 -10.71
C GLU A 515 -25.63 1.24 -9.64
N ASP A 516 -25.20 2.48 -9.40
CA ASP A 516 -24.28 2.78 -8.30
C ASP A 516 -24.96 2.42 -6.96
N LEU A 517 -24.21 1.79 -6.07
CA LEU A 517 -24.72 1.29 -4.80
C LEU A 517 -24.14 2.07 -3.62
N THR A 518 -24.88 2.11 -2.51
CA THR A 518 -24.42 2.64 -1.24
C THR A 518 -24.62 1.61 -0.15
N CYS A 519 -23.53 1.23 0.50
CA CYS A 519 -23.51 0.41 1.69
C CYS A 519 -23.39 1.28 2.94
N GLN A 520 -24.14 0.90 3.97
CA GLN A 520 -24.07 1.44 5.31
C GLN A 520 -23.69 0.29 6.27
N ASN A 521 -23.17 0.64 7.44
CA ASN A 521 -22.96 -0.33 8.53
C ASN A 521 -24.24 -0.64 9.29
#